data_AF-A0A7V8VKS6-F1
#
_entry.id   AF-A0A7V8VKS6-F1
#
_cell.length_a   1.000
_cell.length_b   1.000
_cell.length_c   1.000
_cell.angle_alpha   90.00
_cell.angle_beta   90.00
_cell.angle_gamma   90.00
#
_symmetry.space_group_name_H-M   'P 1'
#
loop_
_entity.id
_entity.type
_entity.pdbx_description
1 polymer ?
#
loop_
_entity_poly.entity_id
_entity_poly.type
_entity_poly.pdbx_seq_one_letter_code
_entity_poly.pdbx_strand_id
1 'polypeptide(L)' 'MSTAVLKSKSALINHVSAQEIDKQIRRGKAVLRELKATLEDLEDRRELAAARKRNGGKAGTPLRQAAKELGL' A
#
# COMPACT_ATOMS: atom_id res chain seq x y z
N MET A 1 3.21 -52.60 1.21
CA MET A 1 3.32 -51.13 1.21
C MET A 1 3.30 -50.65 2.65
N SER A 2 4.37 -50.00 3.13
CA SER A 2 4.50 -49.63 4.55
C SER A 2 3.69 -48.37 4.90
N THR A 3 2.84 -48.44 5.92
CA THR A 3 1.93 -47.36 6.36
C THR A 3 2.67 -46.12 6.87
N ALA A 4 3.89 -46.29 7.39
CA ALA A 4 4.75 -45.19 7.81
C ALA A 4 5.18 -44.28 6.65
N VAL A 5 5.42 -44.86 5.47
CA VAL A 5 5.82 -44.11 4.26
C VAL A 5 4.67 -43.25 3.76
N LEU A 6 3.44 -43.79 3.79
CA LEU A 6 2.23 -43.06 3.41
C LEU A 6 1.96 -41.86 4.34
N LYS A 7 2.16 -42.03 5.66
CA LYS A 7 1.99 -40.96 6.65
C LYS A 7 3.01 -39.83 6.46
N SER A 8 4.28 -40.16 6.18
CA SER A 8 5.30 -39.12 5.94
C SER A 8 5.06 -38.34 4.65
N LYS A 9 4.59 -39.00 3.59
CA LYS A 9 4.28 -38.36 2.30
C LYS A 9 3.09 -37.41 2.42
N SER A 10 2.06 -37.80 3.16
CA SER A 10 0.90 -36.94 3.44
C SER A 10 1.29 -35.69 4.26
N ALA A 11 2.12 -35.85 5.29
CA ALA A 11 2.61 -34.72 6.09
C ALA A 11 3.44 -33.73 5.26
N LEU A 12 4.29 -34.22 4.36
CA LEU A 12 5.06 -33.38 3.45
C LEU A 12 4.17 -32.59 2.49
N ILE A 13 3.16 -33.23 1.91
CA ILE A 13 2.19 -32.57 0.99
C ILE A 13 1.43 -31.46 1.73
N ASN A 14 0.98 -31.72 2.96
CA ASN A 14 0.28 -30.73 3.78
C ASN A 14 1.17 -29.54 4.17
N HIS A 15 2.47 -29.79 4.41
CA HIS A 15 3.42 -28.71 4.69
C HIS A 15 3.68 -27.84 3.46
N VAL A 16 3.83 -28.47 2.28
CA VAL A 16 4.01 -27.75 1.01
C VAL A 16 2.76 -26.94 0.67
N SER A 17 1.56 -27.47 0.91
CA SER A 17 0.31 -26.72 0.68
C SER A 17 0.15 -25.53 1.62
N ALA A 18 0.50 -25.68 2.90
CA ALA A 18 0.51 -24.57 3.86
C ALA A 18 1.48 -23.46 3.44
N GLN A 19 2.68 -23.83 2.97
CA GLN A 19 3.66 -22.86 2.47
C GLN A 19 3.17 -22.10 1.23
N GLU A 20 2.42 -22.77 0.35
CA GLU A 20 1.86 -22.11 -0.83
C GLU A 20 0.72 -21.16 -0.46
N ILE A 21 -0.14 -21.54 0.49
CA ILE A 21 -1.16 -20.67 1.06
C ILE A 21 -0.52 -19.42 1.68
N ASP A 22 0.56 -19.58 2.46
CA ASP A 22 1.29 -18.45 3.06
C ASP A 22 1.93 -17.52 2.02
N LYS A 23 2.40 -18.07 0.89
CA LYS A 23 2.88 -17.25 -0.22
C LYS A 23 1.75 -16.45 -0.85
N GLN A 24 0.57 -17.06 -1.06
CA GLN A 24 -0.60 -16.38 -1.60
C GLN A 24 -1.09 -15.27 -0.66
N ILE A 25 -1.14 -15.53 0.65
CA ILE A 25 -1.50 -14.51 1.65
C ILE A 25 -0.52 -13.33 1.62
N ARG A 26 0.79 -13.60 1.54
CA ARG A 26 1.80 -12.54 1.46
C ARG A 26 1.65 -11.69 0.19
N ARG A 27 1.40 -12.32 -0.96
CA ARG A 27 1.12 -11.62 -2.21
C ARG A 27 -0.13 -10.75 -2.08
N GLY A 28 -1.22 -11.29 -1.55
CA GLY A 28 -2.46 -10.53 -1.32
C GLY A 28 -2.24 -9.31 -0.42
N LYS A 29 -1.48 -9.46 0.67
CA LYS A 29 -1.11 -8.34 1.54
C LYS A 29 -0.27 -7.28 0.83
N ALA A 30 0.62 -7.66 -0.08
CA ALA A 30 1.42 -6.72 -0.87
C ALA A 30 0.52 -5.88 -1.79
N VAL A 31 -0.38 -6.53 -2.54
CA VAL A 31 -1.34 -5.85 -3.42
C VAL A 31 -2.22 -4.88 -2.64
N LEU A 32 -2.71 -5.26 -1.45
CA LEU A 32 -3.52 -4.36 -0.62
C LEU A 32 -2.76 -3.12 -0.15
N ARG A 33 -1.45 -3.25 0.12
CA ARG A 33 -0.60 -2.11 0.51
C ARG A 33 -0.38 -1.17 -0.67
N GLU A 34 -0.12 -1.71 -1.86
CA GLU A 34 0.02 -0.91 -3.09
C GLU A 34 -1.27 -0.17 -3.43
N LEU A 35 -2.42 -0.84 -3.30
CA LEU A 35 -3.72 -0.20 -3.51
C LEU A 35 -3.97 0.93 -2.51
N LYS A 36 -3.64 0.71 -1.23
CA LYS A 36 -3.73 1.75 -0.21
C LYS A 36 -2.87 2.97 -0.59
N ALA A 37 -1.60 2.78 -0.92
CA ALA A 37 -0.71 3.86 -1.32
C ALA A 37 -1.22 4.62 -2.55
N THR A 38 -1.81 3.89 -3.52
CA THR A 38 -2.41 4.49 -4.71
C THR A 38 -3.64 5.33 -4.37
N LEU A 39 -4.47 4.88 -3.43
CA LEU A 39 -5.63 5.64 -2.97
C LEU A 39 -5.22 6.91 -2.23
N GLU A 40 -4.22 6.84 -1.35
CA GLU A 40 -3.67 8.01 -0.65
C GLU A 40 -3.14 9.06 -1.66
N ASP A 41 -2.36 8.65 -2.68
CA ASP A 41 -1.90 9.57 -3.74
C ASP A 41 -3.08 10.15 -4.56
N LEU A 42 -4.14 9.38 -4.81
CA LEU A 42 -5.34 9.90 -5.48
C LEU A 42 -6.10 10.91 -4.63
N GLU A 43 -6.19 10.70 -3.32
CA GLU A 43 -6.80 11.64 -2.38
C GLU A 43 -6.00 12.96 -2.33
N ASP A 44 -4.68 12.89 -2.21
CA ASP A 44 -3.79 14.05 -2.27
C ASP A 44 -3.95 14.82 -3.59
N ARG A 45 -4.02 14.12 -4.73
CA ARG A 45 -4.25 14.74 -6.04
C ARG A 45 -5.61 15.42 -6.13
N ARG A 46 -6.67 14.81 -5.57
CA ARG A 46 -8.01 15.41 -5.53
C ARG A 46 -8.03 16.65 -4.66
N GLU A 47 -7.36 16.61 -3.50
CA GLU A 47 -7.24 17.77 -2.63
C GLU A 47 -6.46 18.90 -3.31
N LEU A 48 -5.34 18.59 -3.97
CA LEU A 48 -4.59 19.56 -4.77
C LEU A 48 -5.43 20.17 -5.89
N ALA A 49 -6.19 19.36 -6.63
CA ALA A 49 -7.08 19.84 -7.67
C ALA A 49 -8.17 20.77 -7.11
N ALA A 50 -8.77 20.41 -5.96
CA ALA A 50 -9.74 21.23 -5.27
C ALA A 50 -9.13 22.55 -4.77
N ALA A 51 -7.93 22.52 -4.18
CA ALA A 51 -7.20 23.69 -3.74
C ALA A 51 -6.88 24.62 -4.93
N ARG A 52 -6.41 24.06 -6.06
CA ARG A 52 -6.18 24.81 -7.29
C ARG A 52 -7.46 25.43 -7.83
N LYS A 53 -8.59 24.74 -7.80
CA LYS A 53 -9.88 25.30 -8.21
C LYS A 53 -10.32 26.46 -7.30
N ARG A 54 -10.13 26.34 -5.97
CA ARG A 54 -10.49 27.39 -5.00
C ARG A 54 -9.58 28.61 -5.04
N ASN A 55 -8.29 28.42 -5.38
CA ASN A 55 -7.25 29.44 -5.27
C ASN A 55 -6.68 29.89 -6.61
N GLY A 56 -7.01 29.22 -7.70
CA GLY A 56 -6.60 29.59 -9.06
C GLY A 56 -7.12 30.99 -9.39
N GLY A 57 -6.20 31.95 -9.51
CA GLY A 57 -6.52 33.36 -9.77
C GLY A 57 -6.47 34.27 -8.54
N LYS A 58 -6.30 33.73 -7.32
CA LYS A 58 -5.99 34.55 -6.14
C LYS A 58 -4.50 34.88 -6.12
N ALA A 59 -4.15 36.10 -5.72
CA ALA A 59 -2.76 36.43 -5.43
C ALA A 59 -2.25 35.50 -4.32
N GLY A 60 -1.14 34.81 -4.59
CA GLY A 60 -0.49 33.96 -3.58
C GLY A 60 0.24 34.79 -2.53
N THR A 61 0.51 34.19 -1.38
CA THR A 61 1.38 34.80 -0.37
C THR A 61 2.80 34.94 -0.95
N PRO A 62 3.43 36.13 -0.87
CA PRO A 62 4.82 36.30 -1.29
C PRO A 62 5.74 35.31 -0.57
N LEU A 63 6.66 34.69 -1.30
CA LEU A 63 7.51 33.61 -0.78
C LEU A 63 8.26 34.00 0.51
N ARG A 64 8.74 35.25 0.58
CA ARG A 64 9.44 35.78 1.74
C ARG A 64 8.55 35.86 2.99
N GLN A 65 7.26 36.16 2.80
CA GLN A 65 6.29 36.19 3.88
C GLN A 65 5.91 34.77 4.31
N ALA A 66 5.68 33.88 3.35
CA ALA A 66 5.40 32.47 3.64
C ALA A 66 6.57 31.79 4.40
N ALA A 67 7.82 32.07 4.03
CA ALA A 67 8.99 31.55 4.74
C ALA A 67 9.03 32.00 6.21
N LYS A 68 8.77 33.30 6.47
CA LYS A 68 8.69 33.85 7.82
C LYS A 68 7.58 33.20 8.66
N GLU A 69 6.41 32.96 8.07
CA GLU A 69 5.28 32.29 8.74
C GLU A 69 5.57 30.81 9.05
N LEU A 70 6.40 30.14 8.25
CA LEU A 70 6.82 28.75 8.43
C LEU A 70 8.07 28.58 9.29
N GLY A 71 8.69 29.67 9.75
CA GLY A 71 9.92 29.63 10.54
C GLY A 71 11.17 29.22 9.75
N LEU A 72 11.17 29.44 8.44
CA LEU A 72 12.28 29.18 7.51
C LEU A 72 13.08 30.45 7.19
#